data_AF-K0KWM5-F1
#
_entry.id   AF-K0KWM5-F1
#
_cell.length_a   1.000
_cell.length_b   1.000
_cell.length_c   1.000
_cell.angle_alpha   90.00
_cell.angle_beta   90.00
_cell.angle_gamma   90.00
#
_symmetry.space_group_name_H-M   'P 1'
#
loop_
_entity.id
_entity.type
_entity.pdbx_description
1 polymer ?
#
loop_
_entity_poly.entity_id
_entity_poly.type
_entity_poly.pdbx_seq_one_letter_code
_entity_poly.pdbx_strand_id
1 'polypeptide(L)'
;MQVFSERDPNSNVVTRSQIDSHNFNQETLSQIAESSIVPPDDSYKIITTTELESPEHEELLNQDVCLICFEAYSDSHDNLVELPCAHKFHYKCFIKTGRANGHRNDVERPNMKCCTCQLSLIQYHQYLVDYNLDHKQVEFVNK
;
A
#
# COMPACT_ATOMS: atom_id res chain seq x y z
N MET A 1 18.73 -25.91 1.64
CA MET A 1 19.24 -24.95 0.63
C MET A 1 18.41 -23.70 0.74
N GLN A 2 18.96 -22.61 1.29
CA GLN A 2 18.36 -21.28 1.19
C GLN A 2 18.71 -20.73 -0.19
N VAL A 3 17.70 -20.56 -1.03
CA VAL A 3 17.85 -19.83 -2.29
C VAL A 3 17.66 -18.38 -1.92
N PHE A 4 18.76 -17.65 -1.72
CA PHE A 4 18.69 -16.19 -1.72
C PHE A 4 18.36 -15.81 -3.17
N SER A 5 17.14 -15.32 -3.42
CA SER A 5 16.81 -14.78 -4.72
C SER A 5 17.55 -13.46 -4.87
N GLU A 6 18.81 -13.52 -5.31
CA GLU A 6 19.58 -12.33 -5.64
C GLU A 6 18.81 -11.56 -6.72
N ARG A 7 18.33 -10.36 -6.36
CA ARG A 7 17.66 -9.46 -7.30
C ARG A 7 18.64 -9.07 -8.40
N ASP A 8 18.19 -9.11 -9.65
CA ASP A 8 18.90 -8.44 -10.74
C ASP A 8 18.93 -6.93 -10.46
N PRO A 9 20.12 -6.31 -10.28
CA PRO A 9 20.22 -4.89 -9.94
C PRO A 9 19.64 -3.97 -11.03
N ASN A 10 19.49 -4.45 -12.27
CA ASN A 10 18.91 -3.70 -13.38
C ASN A 10 17.39 -3.91 -13.53
N SER A 11 16.80 -4.80 -12.74
CA SER A 11 15.36 -5.06 -12.79
C SER A 11 14.58 -4.00 -12.01
N ASN A 12 13.65 -3.35 -12.68
CA ASN A 12 12.67 -2.46 -12.04
C ASN A 12 11.44 -3.21 -11.51
N VAL A 13 11.46 -4.54 -11.53
CA VAL A 13 10.36 -5.36 -11.00
C VAL A 13 10.70 -5.83 -9.59
N VAL A 14 9.78 -5.59 -8.65
CA VAL A 14 9.82 -6.11 -7.28
C VAL A 14 8.68 -7.09 -7.08
N THR A 15 8.99 -8.28 -6.58
CA THR A 15 8.00 -9.34 -6.35
C THR A 15 7.66 -9.48 -4.87
N ARG A 16 6.51 -10.09 -4.58
CA ARG A 16 6.11 -10.40 -3.19
C ARG A 16 7.14 -11.28 -2.50
N SER A 17 7.62 -12.33 -3.17
CA SER A 17 8.61 -13.26 -2.63
C SER A 17 9.93 -12.60 -2.23
N GLN A 18 10.38 -11.58 -2.98
CA GLN A 18 11.59 -10.81 -2.64
C GLN A 18 11.41 -10.02 -1.35
N ILE A 19 10.26 -9.38 -1.15
CA ILE A 19 9.95 -8.66 0.09
C ILE A 19 9.85 -9.65 1.25
N ASP A 20 9.09 -10.73 1.09
CA ASP A 20 8.84 -11.70 2.18
C ASP A 20 10.12 -12.44 2.61
N SER A 21 11.11 -12.59 1.71
CA SER A 21 12.40 -13.23 2.00
C SER A 21 13.51 -12.26 2.43
N HIS A 22 13.25 -10.95 2.37
CA HIS A 22 14.24 -9.94 2.72
C HIS A 22 14.48 -9.87 4.24
N ASN A 23 15.74 -9.73 4.63
CA ASN A 23 16.13 -9.67 6.04
C ASN A 23 16.07 -8.23 6.57
N PHE A 24 14.87 -7.80 6.95
CA PHE A 24 14.65 -6.44 7.47
C PHE A 24 15.25 -6.23 8.87
N ASN A 25 15.80 -5.03 9.09
CA ASN A 25 16.07 -4.52 10.43
C ASN A 25 14.75 -4.21 11.15
N GLN A 26 14.43 -5.00 12.17
CA GLN A 26 13.17 -4.88 12.93
C GLN A 26 13.04 -3.56 13.69
N GLU A 27 14.17 -2.99 14.15
CA GLU A 27 14.17 -1.68 14.82
C GLU A 27 13.73 -0.59 13.85
N THR A 28 14.28 -0.59 12.63
CA THR A 28 13.90 0.35 11.57
C THR A 28 12.42 0.23 11.20
N LEU A 29 11.90 -1.01 11.00
CA LEU A 29 10.48 -1.20 10.70
C LEU A 29 9.57 -0.65 11.81
N SER A 30 9.98 -0.84 13.08
CA SER A 30 9.23 -0.36 14.24
C SER A 30 9.22 1.16 14.31
N GLN A 31 10.37 1.80 14.08
CA GLN A 31 10.49 3.27 14.03
C GLN A 31 9.62 3.87 12.92
N ILE A 32 9.56 3.26 11.74
CA ILE A 32 8.68 3.72 10.65
C ILE A 32 7.22 3.59 11.06
N ALA A 33 6.83 2.45 11.62
CA ALA A 33 5.46 2.21 12.08
C ALA A 33 5.02 3.19 13.17
N GLU A 34 5.95 3.65 14.01
CA GLU A 34 5.67 4.54 15.14
C GLU A 34 5.70 6.02 14.77
N SER A 35 6.52 6.39 13.78
CA SER A 35 6.76 7.79 13.40
C SER A 35 5.61 8.43 12.62
N SER A 36 4.68 7.65 12.07
CA SER A 36 3.61 8.18 11.23
C SER A 36 2.24 7.54 11.50
N ILE A 37 1.20 8.35 11.33
CA ILE A 37 -0.21 7.94 11.32
C ILE A 37 -0.65 7.67 9.86
N VAL A 38 0.25 7.70 8.89
CA VAL A 38 -0.03 7.30 7.50
C VAL A 38 1.11 6.43 6.99
N PRO A 39 0.87 5.48 6.07
CA PRO A 39 1.96 4.78 5.42
C PRO A 39 2.90 5.79 4.74
N PRO A 40 4.17 5.43 4.49
CA PRO A 40 5.09 6.28 3.75
C PRO A 40 4.49 6.77 2.43
N ASP A 41 4.64 8.05 2.11
CA ASP A 41 3.96 8.69 0.96
C ASP A 41 4.31 8.07 -0.40
N ASP A 42 5.43 7.36 -0.48
CA ASP A 42 5.91 6.64 -1.67
C ASP A 42 5.37 5.21 -1.77
N SER A 43 4.61 4.76 -0.78
CA SER A 43 4.10 3.38 -0.69
C SER A 43 2.70 3.21 -1.29
N TYR A 44 2.08 4.27 -1.81
CA TYR A 44 0.78 4.24 -2.47
C TYR A 44 0.57 5.45 -3.39
N LYS A 45 -0.36 5.35 -4.35
CA LYS A 45 -0.79 6.45 -5.21
C LYS A 45 -2.16 6.95 -4.77
N ILE A 46 -2.38 8.27 -4.81
CA ILE A 46 -3.71 8.86 -4.67
C ILE A 46 -4.28 9.12 -6.06
N ILE A 47 -5.49 8.65 -6.32
CA ILE A 47 -6.31 9.02 -7.48
C ILE A 47 -7.33 10.02 -6.95
N THR A 48 -7.20 11.27 -7.37
CA THR A 48 -8.08 12.35 -6.92
C THR A 48 -9.47 12.24 -7.55
N THR A 49 -10.48 12.85 -6.93
CA THR A 49 -11.83 12.90 -7.51
C THR A 49 -11.83 13.48 -8.93
N THR A 50 -10.99 14.48 -9.21
CA THR A 50 -10.84 15.06 -10.55
C THR A 50 -10.26 14.07 -11.56
N GLU A 51 -9.31 13.22 -11.14
CA GLU A 51 -8.78 12.14 -11.99
C GLU A 51 -9.81 11.01 -12.16
N LEU A 52 -10.65 10.74 -11.17
CA LEU A 52 -11.72 9.74 -11.30
C LEU A 52 -12.79 10.11 -12.34
N GLU A 53 -13.04 11.41 -12.53
CA GLU A 53 -13.97 11.91 -13.54
C GLU A 53 -13.42 11.83 -14.97
N SER A 54 -12.15 11.43 -15.16
CA SER A 54 -11.57 11.29 -16.48
C SER A 54 -12.00 9.98 -17.17
N PRO A 55 -12.07 9.93 -18.51
CA PRO A 55 -12.51 8.74 -19.25
C PRO A 55 -11.68 7.48 -18.98
N GLU A 56 -10.41 7.62 -18.57
CA GLU A 56 -9.52 6.52 -18.21
C GLU A 56 -9.91 5.81 -16.90
N HIS A 57 -10.70 6.46 -16.03
CA HIS A 57 -11.17 5.90 -14.75
C HIS A 57 -12.69 5.66 -14.71
N GLU A 58 -13.40 5.88 -15.82
CA GLU A 58 -14.85 5.70 -15.90
C GLU A 58 -15.27 4.24 -15.62
N GLU A 59 -14.50 3.26 -16.11
CA GLU A 59 -14.77 1.83 -15.84
C GLU A 59 -14.64 1.49 -14.35
N LEU A 60 -13.71 2.13 -13.67
CA LEU A 60 -13.42 1.92 -12.26
C LEU A 60 -14.55 2.44 -11.36
N LEU A 61 -15.18 3.57 -11.71
CA LEU A 61 -16.34 4.08 -10.99
C LEU A 61 -17.59 3.21 -11.16
N ASN A 62 -17.71 2.53 -12.31
CA ASN A 62 -18.92 1.81 -12.68
C ASN A 62 -18.96 0.34 -12.24
N GLN A 63 -17.82 -0.26 -11.90
CA GLN A 63 -17.73 -1.71 -11.66
C GLN A 63 -17.10 -2.10 -10.32
N ASP A 64 -16.31 -1.22 -9.70
CA ASP A 64 -15.55 -1.55 -8.50
C ASP A 64 -16.12 -0.94 -7.22
N VAL A 65 -15.89 -1.67 -6.12
CA VAL A 65 -16.32 -1.30 -4.77
C VAL A 65 -15.13 -1.24 -3.82
N CYS A 66 -15.20 -0.35 -2.84
CA CYS A 66 -14.23 -0.31 -1.76
C CYS A 66 -14.41 -1.51 -0.84
N LEU A 67 -13.44 -2.42 -0.80
CA LEU A 67 -13.51 -3.64 0.02
C LEU A 67 -13.45 -3.41 1.55
N ILE A 68 -13.34 -2.15 2.00
CA ILE A 68 -13.39 -1.79 3.42
C ILE A 68 -14.82 -1.44 3.86
N CYS A 69 -15.53 -0.60 3.08
CA CYS A 69 -16.89 -0.16 3.41
C CYS A 69 -17.98 -0.83 2.55
N PHE A 70 -17.59 -1.55 1.50
CA PHE A 70 -18.45 -2.19 0.50
C PHE A 70 -19.33 -1.22 -0.31
N GLU A 71 -19.01 0.07 -0.31
CA GLU A 71 -19.65 1.09 -1.15
C GLU A 71 -18.93 1.18 -2.50
N ALA A 72 -19.67 1.51 -3.57
CA ALA A 72 -19.08 1.77 -4.88
C ALA A 72 -18.19 3.02 -4.83
N TYR A 73 -17.15 3.05 -5.67
CA TYR A 73 -16.29 4.23 -5.76
C TYR A 73 -17.06 5.46 -6.26
N SER A 74 -18.10 5.28 -7.08
CA SER A 74 -19.01 6.34 -7.53
C SER A 74 -19.82 7.00 -6.41
N ASP A 75 -20.12 6.25 -5.34
CA ASP A 75 -21.08 6.70 -4.32
C ASP A 75 -20.43 7.69 -3.34
N SER A 76 -19.10 7.67 -3.27
CA SER A 76 -18.35 8.54 -2.40
C SER A 76 -17.50 9.51 -3.24
N HIS A 77 -17.74 10.82 -3.07
CA HIS A 77 -16.88 11.86 -3.65
C HIS A 77 -15.57 11.94 -2.85
N ASP A 78 -14.88 10.81 -2.72
CA ASP A 78 -13.63 10.66 -1.99
C ASP A 78 -12.50 10.29 -2.95
N ASN A 79 -11.28 10.65 -2.59
CA ASN A 79 -10.11 10.20 -3.34
C ASN A 79 -9.94 8.69 -3.14
N LEU A 80 -9.33 8.02 -4.12
CA LEU A 80 -8.92 6.63 -3.96
C LEU A 80 -7.44 6.53 -3.64
N VAL A 81 -7.09 5.51 -2.88
CA VAL A 81 -5.73 5.05 -2.69
C VAL A 81 -5.55 3.78 -3.52
N GLU A 82 -4.55 3.78 -4.38
CA GLU A 82 -4.05 2.61 -5.08
C GLU A 82 -2.75 2.14 -4.44
N LEU A 83 -2.75 0.91 -3.95
CA LEU A 83 -1.57 0.28 -3.37
C LEU A 83 -0.65 -0.32 -4.46
N PRO A 84 0.61 -0.64 -4.16
CA PRO A 84 1.54 -1.24 -5.14
C PRO A 84 1.03 -2.57 -5.69
N CYS A 85 0.23 -3.29 -4.89
CA CYS A 85 -0.46 -4.52 -5.30
C CYS A 85 -1.72 -4.28 -6.17
N ALA A 86 -1.91 -3.08 -6.72
CA ALA A 86 -3.02 -2.63 -7.56
C ALA A 86 -4.41 -2.59 -6.89
N HIS A 87 -4.55 -3.07 -5.65
CA HIS A 87 -5.79 -2.95 -4.89
C HIS A 87 -6.09 -1.50 -4.52
N LYS A 88 -7.38 -1.13 -4.60
CA LYS A 88 -7.86 0.23 -4.42
C LYS A 88 -8.85 0.33 -3.27
N PHE A 89 -8.83 1.46 -2.58
CA PHE A 89 -9.71 1.75 -1.44
C PHE A 89 -10.04 3.25 -1.41
N HIS A 90 -11.17 3.63 -0.82
CA HIS A 90 -11.38 5.04 -0.46
C HIS A 90 -10.26 5.51 0.49
N TYR A 91 -9.71 6.70 0.26
CA TYR A 91 -8.66 7.28 1.08
C TYR A 91 -9.08 7.33 2.55
N LYS A 92 -10.31 7.79 2.84
CA LYS A 92 -10.83 7.83 4.21
C LYS A 92 -10.90 6.44 4.85
N CYS A 93 -11.26 5.41 4.09
CA CYS A 93 -11.38 4.04 4.57
C CYS A 93 -10.01 3.44 4.87
N PHE A 94 -9.04 3.72 4.01
CA PHE A 94 -7.67 3.28 4.15
C PHE A 94 -6.99 3.89 5.38
N ILE A 95 -7.18 5.19 5.63
CA ILE A 95 -6.60 5.86 6.81
C ILE A 95 -7.28 5.42 8.12
N LYS A 96 -8.58 5.12 8.11
CA LYS A 96 -9.35 4.76 9.32
C LYS A 96 -9.23 3.30 9.78
N THR A 97 -8.57 2.41 9.02
CA THR A 97 -8.73 0.96 9.21
C THR A 97 -7.92 0.28 10.32
N GLY A 98 -7.11 0.97 11.12
CA GLY A 98 -6.42 0.35 12.26
C GLY A 98 -6.99 0.81 13.59
N ARG A 99 -7.97 0.03 14.07
CA ARG A 99 -8.19 -0.13 15.50
C ARG A 99 -7.33 -1.29 15.99
N ALA A 100 -6.14 -0.99 16.48
CA ALA A 100 -5.39 -1.96 17.27
C ALA A 100 -6.00 -1.99 18.69
N ASN A 101 -6.81 -3.01 19.00
CA ASN A 101 -7.10 -3.45 20.36
C ASN A 101 -7.63 -2.42 21.39
N GLY A 102 -8.85 -1.89 21.17
CA GLY A 102 -9.83 -1.67 22.24
C GLY A 102 -9.47 -0.73 23.42
N HIS A 103 -8.40 0.07 23.36
CA HIS A 103 -8.17 1.12 24.35
C HIS A 103 -8.71 2.45 23.84
N ARG A 104 -9.45 3.15 24.72
CA ARG A 104 -10.16 4.39 24.39
C ARG A 104 -9.25 5.58 24.01
N ASN A 105 -7.93 5.37 24.02
CA ASN A 105 -6.91 6.35 23.70
C ASN A 105 -6.11 6.00 22.43
N ASP A 106 -6.47 4.93 21.72
CA ASP A 106 -5.77 4.54 20.48
C ASP A 106 -6.15 5.52 19.37
N VAL A 107 -5.16 6.31 18.92
CA VAL A 107 -5.28 7.11 17.70
C VAL A 107 -5.55 6.14 16.55
N GLU A 108 -6.59 6.38 15.74
CA GLU A 108 -6.85 5.60 14.53
C GLU A 108 -5.58 5.64 13.66
N ARG A 109 -4.90 4.50 13.54
CA ARG A 109 -3.75 4.34 12.65
C ARG A 109 -4.20 3.57 11.41
N PRO A 110 -3.74 3.86 10.20
CA PRO A 110 -4.04 3.08 9.02
C PRO A 110 -3.55 1.65 9.21
N ASN A 111 -4.24 0.72 8.58
CA ASN A 111 -3.66 -0.60 8.40
C ASN A 111 -2.47 -0.44 7.45
N MET A 112 -1.26 -0.62 7.98
CA MET A 112 -0.01 -0.57 7.19
C MET A 112 0.14 -1.78 6.24
N LYS A 113 -0.97 -2.49 6.01
CA LYS A 113 -1.08 -3.64 5.12
C LYS A 113 -2.29 -3.50 4.21
N CYS A 114 -2.16 -4.01 2.99
CA CYS A 114 -3.30 -4.21 2.10
C CYS A 114 -4.32 -5.17 2.74
N CYS A 115 -5.59 -4.77 2.86
CA CYS A 115 -6.64 -5.63 3.39
C CYS A 115 -6.93 -6.87 2.52
N THR A 116 -6.64 -6.81 1.23
CA THR A 116 -6.92 -7.89 0.28
C THR A 116 -5.81 -8.93 0.23
N CYS A 117 -4.54 -8.52 0.03
CA CYS A 117 -3.41 -9.45 -0.13
C CYS A 117 -2.37 -9.39 1.00
N GLN A 118 -2.62 -8.60 2.05
CA GLN A 118 -1.75 -8.50 3.23
C GLN A 118 -0.32 -8.03 2.93
N LEU A 119 -0.09 -7.35 1.80
CA LEU A 119 1.18 -6.68 1.51
C LEU A 119 1.44 -5.60 2.55
N SER A 120 2.57 -5.67 3.25
CA SER A 120 3.01 -4.65 4.21
C SER A 120 3.67 -3.48 3.48
N LEU A 121 3.09 -2.29 3.62
CA LEU A 121 3.57 -1.07 2.98
C LEU A 121 4.87 -0.57 3.59
N ILE A 122 5.08 -0.81 4.89
CA ILE A 122 6.34 -0.49 5.58
C ILE A 122 7.46 -1.39 5.07
N GLN A 123 7.20 -2.70 4.92
CA GLN A 123 8.21 -3.62 4.38
C GLN A 123 8.49 -3.32 2.91
N TYR A 124 7.46 -2.99 2.12
CA TYR A 124 7.64 -2.54 0.75
C TYR A 124 8.52 -1.29 0.67
N HIS A 125 8.17 -0.24 1.41
CA HIS A 125 8.95 1.00 1.49
C HIS A 125 10.41 0.73 1.89
N GLN A 126 10.62 0.00 3.00
CA GLN A 126 11.97 -0.29 3.47
C GLN A 126 12.77 -1.10 2.46
N TYR A 127 12.14 -2.04 1.74
CA TYR A 127 12.79 -2.78 0.68
C TYR A 127 13.28 -1.85 -0.45
N LEU A 128 12.45 -0.90 -0.87
CA LEU A 128 12.88 0.09 -1.88
C LEU A 128 14.06 0.93 -1.37
N VAL A 129 14.02 1.37 -0.11
CA VAL A 129 15.13 2.13 0.51
C VAL A 129 16.42 1.32 0.55
N ASP A 130 16.37 0.08 1.02
CA ASP A 130 17.54 -0.80 1.16
C ASP A 130 18.25 -1.05 -0.18
N TYR A 131 17.48 -1.08 -1.28
CA TYR A 131 18.00 -1.28 -2.63
C TYR A 131 18.09 0.01 -3.47
N ASN A 132 17.87 1.18 -2.85
CA ASN A 132 17.89 2.50 -3.49
C ASN A 132 17.03 2.57 -4.76
N LEU A 133 15.78 2.11 -4.66
CA LEU A 133 14.82 2.04 -5.75
C LEU A 133 13.83 3.20 -5.71
N ASP A 134 13.50 3.74 -6.89
CA ASP A 134 12.48 4.76 -7.05
C ASP A 134 11.10 4.11 -7.19
N HIS A 135 10.21 4.33 -6.22
CA HIS A 135 8.84 3.84 -6.23
C HIS A 135 8.05 4.20 -7.51
N LYS A 136 8.42 5.29 -8.21
CA LYS A 136 7.76 5.70 -9.45
C LYS A 136 8.19 4.88 -10.66
N GLN A 137 9.34 4.20 -10.57
CA GLN A 137 9.93 3.44 -11.66
C GLN A 137 9.81 1.94 -11.43
N VAL A 138 9.39 1.53 -10.24
CA VAL A 138 9.25 0.12 -9.85
C VAL A 138 7.85 -0.39 -10.13
N GLU A 139 7.77 -1.55 -10.79
CA GLU A 139 6.56 -2.34 -10.89
C GLU A 139 6.53 -3.38 -9.77
N PHE A 140 5.45 -3.41 -8.98
CA PHE A 140 5.24 -4.47 -8.01
C PHE A 140 4.39 -5.61 -8.60
N VAL A 141 4.92 -6.83 -8.53
CA VAL A 141 4.26 -8.04 -9.02
C VAL A 141 3.92 -8.94 -7.83
N ASN A 142 2.62 -9.10 -7.59
CA ASN A 142 2.10 -9.95 -6.52
C ASN A 142 2.10 -11.45 -6.91
N LYS A 143 3.28 -12.00 -7.19
CA LYS A 143 3.54 -13.41 -7.51
C LYS A 143 4.49 -14.05 -6.49
#